data_AF-A0A1Q3E1B7-F1
#
_entry.id   AF-A0A1Q3E1B7-F1
#
_cell.length_a   1.000
_cell.length_b   1.000
_cell.length_c   1.000
_cell.angle_alpha   90.00
_cell.angle_beta   90.00
_cell.angle_gamma   90.00
#
_symmetry.space_group_name_H-M   'P 1'
#
loop_
_entity.id
_entity.type
_entity.pdbx_description
1 polymer ?
#
loop_
_entity_poly.entity_id
_entity_poly.type
_entity_poly.pdbx_seq_one_letter_code
_entity_poly.pdbx_strand_id
1 'polypeptide(L)'
;MRSFIILLSIVAAVHGWVQQPSGSTSFTQYSGCGSPACGISASGYTAAINQLAFGSSPGLGAGDACGRCFQLTGTADPYSPSFTGPFKSIVVKVTDMCPAAGNQQWCGQTSSNTLNSFGKEFHFDICEDTGGAGAFFPSGHTALTGTFTEASLRRCGREASVVETKEALYESLHTTTEFLKAALEENESNVVLVHCFQGVSRSATVVCAYLISNVGMTAMEKQLYLYAMRLRDNALLSSTVDAEAMEENTKVVDGTQRTPVSLGISSEYP
;
A
#
# COMPACT_ATOMS: atom_id res chain seq x y z
N MET A 1 36.60 5.95 -39.62
CA MET A 1 35.70 6.78 -38.78
C MET A 1 35.04 5.86 -37.76
N ARG A 2 35.32 6.03 -36.46
CA ARG A 2 34.75 5.19 -35.39
C ARG A 2 33.46 5.86 -34.90
N SER A 3 32.31 5.24 -35.17
CA SER A 3 31.02 5.68 -34.61
C SER A 3 30.98 5.36 -33.13
N PHE A 4 30.91 6.40 -32.30
CA PHE A 4 30.50 6.28 -30.90
C PHE A 4 28.97 6.28 -30.85
N ILE A 5 28.38 5.16 -30.45
CA ILE A 5 26.98 5.11 -30.02
C ILE A 5 26.95 5.69 -28.61
N ILE A 6 26.47 6.92 -28.47
CA ILE A 6 26.15 7.50 -27.16
C ILE A 6 24.86 6.83 -26.69
N LEU A 7 24.95 5.86 -25.80
CA LEU A 7 23.81 5.42 -25.00
C LEU A 7 23.44 6.59 -24.07
N LEU A 8 22.46 7.38 -24.48
CA LEU A 8 21.79 8.32 -23.59
C LEU A 8 20.96 7.48 -22.62
N SER A 9 21.51 7.20 -21.44
CA SER A 9 20.74 6.63 -20.34
C SER A 9 19.67 7.65 -19.95
N ILE A 10 18.45 7.48 -20.46
CA ILE A 10 17.27 8.12 -19.89
C ILE A 10 17.07 7.45 -18.54
N VAL A 11 17.64 8.05 -17.49
CA VAL A 11 17.14 7.82 -16.13
C VAL A 11 15.79 8.53 -16.11
N ALA A 12 14.72 7.81 -16.46
CA ALA A 12 13.39 8.27 -16.11
C ALA A 12 13.40 8.38 -14.58
N ALA A 13 13.26 9.60 -14.06
CA ALA A 13 12.91 9.77 -12.66
C ALA A 13 11.57 9.06 -12.47
N VAL A 14 11.61 7.86 -11.89
CA VAL A 14 10.40 7.26 -11.32
C VAL A 14 9.88 8.31 -10.33
N HIS A 15 8.74 8.91 -10.64
CA HIS A 15 8.02 9.82 -9.75
C HIS A 15 7.52 8.99 -8.56
N GLY A 16 8.45 8.63 -7.68
CA GLY A 16 8.28 7.61 -6.68
C GLY A 16 7.60 8.13 -5.43
N TRP A 17 6.98 7.21 -4.71
CA TRP A 17 6.58 7.40 -3.32
C TRP A 17 7.80 7.77 -2.47
N VAL A 18 7.61 8.69 -1.51
CA VAL A 18 8.68 9.11 -0.60
C VAL A 18 8.51 8.36 0.71
N GLN A 19 9.30 7.31 0.89
CA GLN A 19 9.19 6.39 2.02
C GLN A 19 10.52 6.32 2.76
N GLN A 20 10.66 7.09 3.83
CA GLN A 20 11.86 7.15 4.65
C GLN A 20 11.60 6.51 6.02
N PRO A 21 12.59 5.83 6.61
CA PRO A 21 12.43 5.20 7.92
C PRO A 21 12.41 6.23 9.06
N SER A 22 12.73 7.49 8.81
CA SER A 22 12.69 8.55 9.84
C SER A 22 12.65 9.92 9.18
N GLY A 23 12.15 10.92 9.90
CA GLY A 23 12.13 12.28 9.40
C GLY A 23 11.37 13.24 10.31
N SER A 24 11.24 14.49 9.85
CA SER A 24 10.32 15.45 10.46
C SER A 24 8.92 15.31 9.88
N THR A 25 7.91 15.48 10.71
CA THR A 25 6.52 15.23 10.35
C THR A 25 5.57 16.17 11.09
N SER A 26 4.33 16.23 10.63
CA SER A 26 3.19 16.79 11.37
C SER A 26 2.24 15.69 11.81
N PHE A 27 1.42 16.01 12.82
CA PHE A 27 0.48 15.09 13.44
C PHE A 27 -0.89 15.75 13.60
N THR A 28 -1.94 15.03 13.26
CA THR A 28 -3.33 15.33 13.66
C THR A 28 -3.98 14.07 14.21
N GLN A 29 -5.28 14.13 14.46
CA GLN A 29 -6.09 12.99 14.88
C GLN A 29 -7.36 12.89 14.03
N TYR A 30 -7.85 11.66 13.88
CA TYR A 30 -9.10 11.36 13.20
C TYR A 30 -9.85 10.21 13.87
N SER A 31 -11.15 10.11 13.60
CA SER A 31 -12.00 9.01 14.04
C SER A 31 -12.47 8.17 12.85
N GLY A 32 -12.93 6.94 13.09
CA GLY A 32 -13.46 6.05 12.06
C GLY A 32 -12.43 5.15 11.38
N CYS A 33 -11.41 4.67 12.10
CA CYS A 33 -10.31 3.86 11.52
C CYS A 33 -10.61 2.34 11.44
N GLY A 34 -11.89 1.95 11.52
CA GLY A 34 -12.31 0.54 11.53
C GLY A 34 -12.28 -0.17 10.17
N SER A 35 -12.29 0.58 9.07
CA SER A 35 -12.20 0.05 7.69
C SER A 35 -11.15 0.82 6.88
N PRO A 36 -9.86 0.68 7.22
CA PRO A 36 -8.83 1.57 6.72
C PRO A 36 -8.28 1.11 5.36
N ALA A 37 -7.52 1.98 4.67
CA ALA A 37 -7.03 1.76 3.30
C ALA A 37 -6.12 0.51 3.13
N CYS A 38 -5.49 0.02 4.20
CA CYS A 38 -4.74 -1.24 4.14
C CYS A 38 -5.64 -2.49 4.10
N GLY A 39 -6.96 -2.35 4.26
CA GLY A 39 -7.94 -3.44 4.27
C GLY A 39 -8.05 -4.21 5.59
N ILE A 40 -7.08 -4.00 6.49
CA ILE A 40 -7.05 -4.61 7.82
C ILE A 40 -6.94 -3.52 8.90
N SER A 41 -7.81 -3.60 9.90
CA SER A 41 -7.61 -2.88 11.15
C SER A 41 -6.55 -3.62 11.99
N ALA A 42 -6.04 -2.96 13.03
CA ALA A 42 -5.07 -3.57 13.94
C ALA A 42 -5.43 -3.30 15.40
N SER A 43 -5.00 -4.21 16.28
CA SER A 43 -4.95 -3.95 17.72
C SER A 43 -3.76 -3.03 18.05
N GLY A 44 -3.94 -2.13 19.02
CA GLY A 44 -2.94 -1.12 19.41
C GLY A 44 -3.16 0.22 18.69
N TYR A 45 -2.25 1.18 18.87
CA TYR A 45 -2.39 2.50 18.26
C TYR A 45 -2.16 2.44 16.75
N THR A 46 -3.07 3.04 16.01
CA THR A 46 -3.04 3.08 14.54
C THR A 46 -2.96 4.51 14.03
N ALA A 47 -2.46 4.66 12.80
CA ALA A 47 -2.43 5.95 12.12
C ALA A 47 -2.64 5.79 10.61
N ALA A 48 -3.14 6.86 10.00
CA ALA A 48 -3.02 7.10 8.58
C ALA A 48 -1.71 7.84 8.29
N ILE A 49 -1.02 7.52 7.20
CA ILE A 49 0.14 8.31 6.74
C ILE A 49 -0.21 9.03 5.43
N ASN A 50 0.39 10.20 5.17
CA ASN A 50 0.11 10.96 3.94
C ASN A 50 0.34 10.11 2.68
N GLN A 51 -0.50 10.32 1.66
CA GLN A 51 -0.52 9.54 0.43
C GLN A 51 0.86 9.31 -0.19
N LEU A 52 1.69 10.35 -0.27
CA LEU A 52 3.04 10.26 -0.85
C LEU A 52 3.95 9.25 -0.12
N ALA A 53 3.74 9.05 1.18
CA ALA A 53 4.45 8.06 1.99
C ALA A 53 3.69 6.74 2.14
N PHE A 54 2.37 6.73 1.94
CA PHE A 54 1.53 5.54 2.03
C PHE A 54 1.92 4.49 0.98
N GLY A 55 2.18 4.94 -0.26
CA GLY A 55 2.60 4.05 -1.35
C GLY A 55 1.46 3.56 -2.24
N SER A 56 0.31 4.22 -2.24
CA SER A 56 -0.87 3.89 -3.05
C SER A 56 -1.79 5.11 -3.21
N SER A 57 -2.83 4.98 -4.04
CA SER A 57 -3.86 6.00 -4.26
C SER A 57 -5.24 5.51 -3.80
N PRO A 58 -6.20 6.43 -3.54
CA PRO A 58 -7.56 6.06 -3.16
C PRO A 58 -8.17 5.04 -4.14
N GLY A 59 -8.74 3.96 -3.60
CA GLY A 59 -9.35 2.88 -4.36
C GLY A 59 -8.37 1.80 -4.88
N LEU A 60 -7.05 2.02 -4.83
CA LEU A 60 -6.05 1.04 -5.30
C LEU A 60 -5.55 0.09 -4.20
N GLY A 61 -6.07 0.21 -2.97
CA GLY A 61 -5.73 -0.65 -1.85
C GLY A 61 -4.40 -0.30 -1.18
N ALA A 62 -3.81 -1.29 -0.51
CA ALA A 62 -2.68 -1.12 0.39
C ALA A 62 -1.39 -0.66 -0.33
N GLY A 63 -0.72 0.36 0.23
CA GLY A 63 0.63 0.75 -0.14
C GLY A 63 1.70 0.10 0.74
N ASP A 64 2.98 0.34 0.43
CA ASP A 64 4.12 -0.26 1.15
C ASP A 64 4.27 0.23 2.60
N ALA A 65 3.57 1.30 3.00
CA ALA A 65 3.51 1.72 4.40
C ALA A 65 2.65 0.79 5.28
N CYS A 66 1.75 0.01 4.70
CA CYS A 66 0.80 -0.82 5.45
C CYS A 66 1.51 -1.81 6.39
N GLY A 67 1.13 -1.78 7.66
CA GLY A 67 1.66 -2.66 8.71
C GLY A 67 3.00 -2.22 9.28
N ARG A 68 3.68 -1.23 8.69
CA ARG A 68 4.91 -0.65 9.26
C ARG A 68 4.60 0.09 10.56
N CYS A 69 5.57 0.12 11.45
CA CYS A 69 5.42 0.71 12.76
C CYS A 69 6.38 1.86 12.97
N PHE A 70 5.92 2.92 13.61
CA PHE A 70 6.70 4.14 13.79
C PHE A 70 6.57 4.67 15.20
N GLN A 71 7.70 4.98 15.81
CA GLN A 71 7.73 5.80 17.02
C GLN A 71 7.57 7.26 16.62
N LEU A 72 6.46 7.87 17.05
CA LEU A 72 6.13 9.26 16.83
C LEU A 72 6.51 10.06 18.08
N THR A 73 7.04 11.27 17.89
CA THR A 73 7.38 12.18 18.99
C THR A 73 6.94 13.60 18.65
N GLY A 74 6.02 14.15 19.43
CA GLY A 74 5.64 15.56 19.32
C GLY A 74 6.72 16.47 19.90
N THR A 75 6.91 17.65 19.31
CA THR A 75 7.92 18.62 19.80
C THR A 75 7.45 20.07 19.75
N ALA A 76 6.40 20.39 19.00
CA ALA A 76 5.85 21.73 18.91
C ALA A 76 4.39 21.72 18.47
N ASP A 77 3.60 22.69 18.94
CA ASP A 77 2.29 23.01 18.38
C ASP A 77 2.45 24.16 17.36
N PRO A 78 2.18 23.95 16.06
CA PRO A 78 2.31 24.99 15.05
C PRO A 78 1.28 26.13 15.20
N TYR A 79 0.17 25.90 15.91
CA TYR A 79 -0.84 26.92 16.21
C TYR A 79 -0.60 27.64 17.54
N SER A 80 0.17 27.02 18.45
CA SER A 80 0.56 27.60 19.73
C SER A 80 2.09 27.58 19.91
N PRO A 81 2.86 28.42 19.19
CA PRO A 81 4.33 28.34 19.21
C PRO A 81 4.98 28.58 20.58
N SER A 82 4.26 29.19 21.53
CA SER A 82 4.71 29.41 22.91
C SER A 82 4.46 28.21 23.83
N PHE A 83 3.71 27.20 23.39
CA PHE A 83 3.46 25.99 24.15
C PHE A 83 4.73 25.13 24.20
N THR A 84 5.21 24.83 25.40
CA THR A 84 6.48 24.12 25.63
C THR A 84 6.29 22.66 26.04
N GLY A 85 5.06 22.14 26.02
CA GLY A 85 4.73 20.77 26.37
C GLY A 85 3.93 20.66 27.68
N PRO A 86 3.81 19.43 28.25
CA PRO A 86 4.60 18.25 27.92
C PRO A 86 4.23 17.63 26.56
N PHE A 87 5.24 17.27 25.77
CA PHE A 87 5.06 16.45 24.58
C PHE A 87 5.27 14.97 24.89
N LYS A 88 4.67 14.10 24.08
CA LYS A 88 4.68 12.66 24.29
C LYS A 88 5.20 11.93 23.07
N SER A 89 5.54 10.66 23.28
CA SER A 89 5.86 9.71 22.22
C SER A 89 4.97 8.48 22.31
N ILE A 90 4.55 7.98 21.15
CA ILE A 90 3.82 6.71 21.03
C ILE A 90 4.42 5.89 19.89
N VAL A 91 4.09 4.59 19.85
CA VAL A 91 4.38 3.76 18.67
C VAL A 91 3.05 3.42 18.01
N VAL A 92 2.91 3.75 16.73
CA VAL A 92 1.73 3.44 15.92
C VAL A 92 2.06 2.40 14.86
N LYS A 93 1.05 1.66 14.42
CA LYS A 93 1.06 0.91 13.17
C LYS A 93 0.32 1.70 12.09
N VAL A 94 0.90 1.84 10.91
CA VAL A 94 0.19 2.43 9.76
C VAL A 94 -0.80 1.41 9.22
N THR A 95 -2.09 1.73 9.30
CA THR A 95 -3.17 0.89 8.75
C THR A 95 -3.96 1.62 7.67
N ASP A 96 -3.73 2.92 7.50
CA ASP A 96 -4.60 3.77 6.71
C ASP A 96 -3.80 4.82 5.91
N MET A 97 -4.51 5.49 5.02
CA MET A 97 -3.99 6.54 4.16
C MET A 97 -4.70 7.86 4.43
N CYS A 98 -3.92 8.92 4.60
CA CYS A 98 -4.43 10.28 4.53
C CYS A 98 -4.26 10.81 3.09
N PRO A 99 -5.34 10.87 2.28
CA PRO A 99 -5.24 11.26 0.88
C PRO A 99 -4.89 12.75 0.74
N ALA A 100 -4.15 13.11 -0.31
CA ALA A 100 -3.83 14.51 -0.59
C ALA A 100 -5.09 15.34 -0.91
N ALA A 101 -6.04 14.72 -1.64
CA ALA A 101 -7.33 15.33 -1.92
C ALA A 101 -8.15 15.47 -0.63
N GLY A 102 -8.59 16.70 -0.34
CA GLY A 102 -9.37 17.03 0.87
C GLY A 102 -8.54 17.30 2.12
N ASN A 103 -7.24 16.96 2.12
CA ASN A 103 -6.35 17.18 3.27
C ASN A 103 -5.10 17.98 2.87
N GLN A 104 -5.24 18.95 1.97
CA GLN A 104 -4.11 19.66 1.34
C GLN A 104 -3.17 20.30 2.38
N GLN A 105 -3.73 20.77 3.49
CA GLN A 105 -2.96 21.41 4.55
C GLN A 105 -1.95 20.47 5.23
N TRP A 106 -2.30 19.19 5.37
CA TRP A 106 -1.55 18.22 6.17
C TRP A 106 -0.92 17.11 5.32
N CYS A 107 -1.68 16.57 4.37
CA CYS A 107 -1.33 15.41 3.54
C CYS A 107 -1.18 15.76 2.05
N GLY A 108 -1.15 17.05 1.70
CA GLY A 108 -1.06 17.55 0.33
C GLY A 108 0.31 17.39 -0.35
N GLN A 109 1.24 16.62 0.23
CA GLN A 109 2.54 16.37 -0.37
C GLN A 109 2.40 15.58 -1.67
N THR A 110 3.17 15.95 -2.68
CA THR A 110 3.26 15.28 -3.98
C THR A 110 4.72 15.09 -4.38
N SER A 111 4.98 14.36 -5.46
CA SER A 111 6.34 14.24 -6.02
C SER A 111 6.91 15.56 -6.55
N SER A 112 6.06 16.54 -6.87
CA SER A 112 6.48 17.87 -7.34
C SER A 112 6.56 18.92 -6.23
N ASN A 113 5.84 18.72 -5.12
CA ASN A 113 5.92 19.53 -3.93
C ASN A 113 5.84 18.62 -2.71
N THR A 114 7.00 18.26 -2.16
CA THR A 114 7.09 17.28 -1.09
C THR A 114 6.65 17.81 0.26
N LEU A 115 6.31 19.09 0.42
CA LEU A 115 5.99 19.69 1.72
C LEU A 115 4.51 20.06 1.84
N ASN A 116 3.95 19.81 3.03
CA ASN A 116 2.64 20.36 3.39
C ASN A 116 2.73 21.83 3.83
N SER A 117 1.59 22.42 4.23
CA SER A 117 1.52 23.83 4.64
C SER A 117 2.34 24.19 5.88
N PHE A 118 2.86 23.20 6.60
CA PHE A 118 3.74 23.37 7.77
C PHE A 118 5.19 23.00 7.49
N GLY A 119 5.57 22.83 6.22
CA GLY A 119 6.93 22.51 5.81
C GLY A 119 7.35 21.09 6.20
N LYS A 120 6.42 20.13 6.25
CA LYS A 120 6.70 18.72 6.60
C LYS A 120 6.48 17.79 5.42
N GLU A 121 7.46 16.91 5.18
CA GLU A 121 7.41 15.88 4.13
C GLU A 121 6.46 14.73 4.44
N PHE A 122 6.27 14.47 5.73
CA PHE A 122 5.46 13.38 6.21
C PHE A 122 4.35 13.92 7.10
N HIS A 123 3.23 13.21 7.13
CA HIS A 123 2.17 13.47 8.08
C HIS A 123 1.56 12.16 8.58
N PHE A 124 1.31 12.09 9.89
CA PHE A 124 0.59 11.00 10.53
C PHE A 124 -0.70 11.51 11.14
N ASP A 125 -1.82 10.97 10.69
CA ASP A 125 -3.13 11.22 11.28
C ASP A 125 -3.45 10.08 12.25
N ILE A 126 -3.43 10.36 13.55
CA ILE A 126 -3.44 9.33 14.60
C ILE A 126 -4.88 8.97 14.94
N CYS A 127 -5.22 7.69 14.91
CA CYS A 127 -6.59 7.28 15.17
C CYS A 127 -6.99 7.49 16.65
N GLU A 128 -8.14 8.12 16.86
CA GLU A 128 -8.77 8.30 18.17
C GLU A 128 -9.37 7.00 18.70
N ASP A 129 -10.02 6.22 17.84
CA ASP A 129 -10.77 5.01 18.21
C ASP A 129 -9.89 3.96 18.90
N THR A 130 -8.60 3.90 18.54
CA THR A 130 -7.63 2.98 19.14
C THR A 130 -6.92 3.55 20.37
N GLY A 131 -7.26 4.77 20.78
CA GLY A 131 -6.69 5.48 21.92
C GLY A 131 -5.33 6.14 21.65
N GLY A 132 -4.83 6.08 20.42
CA GLY A 132 -3.52 6.65 20.04
C GLY A 132 -3.50 8.16 20.21
N ALA A 133 -4.54 8.85 19.72
CA ALA A 133 -4.65 10.29 19.82
C ALA A 133 -4.65 10.78 21.28
N GLY A 134 -5.46 10.17 22.14
CA GLY A 134 -5.52 10.50 23.57
C GLY A 134 -4.21 10.22 24.33
N ALA A 135 -3.41 9.26 23.85
CA ALA A 135 -2.09 8.98 24.40
C ALA A 135 -1.03 9.98 23.93
N PHE A 136 -1.19 10.60 22.76
CA PHE A 136 -0.19 11.47 22.14
C PHE A 136 -0.43 12.96 22.37
N PHE A 137 -1.64 13.43 22.11
CA PHE A 137 -1.97 14.85 22.11
C PHE A 137 -2.26 15.37 23.54
N PRO A 138 -1.61 16.46 23.98
CA PRO A 138 -2.02 17.19 25.18
C PRO A 138 -3.42 17.79 25.00
N SER A 139 -4.14 17.97 26.11
CA SER A 139 -5.48 18.59 26.08
C SER A 139 -5.42 19.98 25.44
N GLY A 140 -6.25 20.20 24.41
CA GLY A 140 -6.30 21.47 23.67
C GLY A 140 -5.28 21.60 22.52
N HIS A 141 -4.44 20.58 22.30
CA HIS A 141 -3.37 20.60 21.30
C HIS A 141 -3.48 19.39 20.37
N THR A 142 -4.41 19.42 19.42
CA THR A 142 -4.74 18.28 18.52
C THR A 142 -3.99 18.31 17.18
N ALA A 143 -3.11 19.28 17.00
CA ALA A 143 -2.22 19.39 15.86
C ALA A 143 -0.82 19.70 16.35
N LEU A 144 0.14 18.86 15.97
CA LEU A 144 1.53 18.98 16.42
C LEU A 144 2.49 18.82 15.24
N THR A 145 3.74 19.18 15.47
CA THR A 145 4.86 18.79 14.62
C THR A 145 5.92 18.09 15.46
N GLY A 146 6.79 17.32 14.81
CA GLY A 146 7.91 16.67 15.45
C GLY A 146 8.61 15.69 14.54
N THR A 147 8.89 14.49 15.07
CA THR A 147 9.70 13.48 14.39
C THR A 147 9.06 12.11 14.45
N PHE A 148 9.45 11.27 13.49
CA PHE A 148 9.14 9.85 13.51
C PHE A 148 10.38 9.01 13.24
N THR A 149 10.38 7.77 13.70
CA THR A 149 11.40 6.76 13.38
C THR A 149 10.75 5.40 13.32
N GLU A 150 11.05 4.62 12.29
CA GLU A 150 10.56 3.27 12.08
C GLU A 150 11.00 2.38 13.24
N ALA A 151 10.03 1.68 13.79
CA ALA A 151 10.16 0.83 14.94
C ALA A 151 9.95 -0.62 14.49
N SER A 152 10.55 -1.56 15.24
CA SER A 152 10.27 -2.98 15.04
C SER A 152 8.77 -3.27 15.24
N LEU A 153 8.22 -4.18 14.42
CA LEU A 153 6.85 -4.71 14.55
C LEU A 153 6.52 -5.21 15.97
N ARG A 154 7.52 -5.60 16.76
CA ARG A 154 7.33 -6.02 18.15
C ARG A 154 6.86 -4.88 19.07
N ARG A 155 7.07 -3.61 18.69
CA ARG A 155 6.77 -2.43 19.53
C ARG A 155 5.35 -1.87 19.37
N CYS A 156 4.71 -2.04 18.22
CA CYS A 156 3.35 -1.55 17.93
C CYS A 156 2.24 -2.54 18.34
N GLY A 157 2.58 -3.53 19.16
CA GLY A 157 1.71 -4.65 19.48
C GLY A 157 1.87 -5.77 18.45
N ARG A 158 2.07 -7.00 18.94
CA ARG A 158 1.82 -8.17 18.11
C ARG A 158 0.35 -8.08 17.73
N GLU A 159 0.03 -8.00 16.44
CA GLU A 159 -1.22 -8.62 16.02
C GLU A 159 -1.22 -9.99 16.68
N ALA A 160 -2.34 -10.40 17.26
CA ALA A 160 -2.64 -11.80 17.23
C ALA A 160 -2.62 -12.16 15.74
N SER A 161 -1.43 -12.45 15.22
CA SER A 161 -1.27 -13.66 14.44
C SER A 161 -2.05 -14.64 15.29
N VAL A 162 -3.22 -15.04 14.77
CA VAL A 162 -3.63 -16.41 14.97
C VAL A 162 -2.32 -17.15 14.87
N VAL A 163 -1.87 -17.73 15.98
CA VAL A 163 -0.81 -18.71 15.92
C VAL A 163 -1.47 -19.85 15.17
N GLU A 164 -1.65 -19.68 13.86
CA GLU A 164 -1.56 -20.77 12.92
C GLU A 164 -0.16 -21.25 13.20
N THR A 165 -0.11 -22.26 14.08
CA THR A 165 1.04 -23.12 14.30
C THR A 165 1.77 -23.21 12.97
N LYS A 166 3.09 -23.03 12.96
CA LYS A 166 3.93 -23.03 11.74
C LYS A 166 3.52 -24.15 10.78
N GLU A 167 3.06 -25.27 11.34
CA GLU A 167 2.44 -26.43 10.73
C GLU A 167 1.19 -26.12 9.88
N ALA A 168 0.20 -25.39 10.39
CA ALA A 168 -1.03 -25.00 9.66
C ALA A 168 -0.77 -24.02 8.51
N LEU A 169 0.16 -23.09 8.69
CA LEU A 169 0.60 -22.19 7.63
C LEU A 169 1.39 -22.95 6.55
N TYR A 170 2.24 -23.89 6.96
CA TYR A 170 2.98 -24.74 6.01
C TYR A 170 2.04 -25.66 5.23
N GLU A 171 1.07 -26.29 5.88
CA GLU A 171 0.11 -27.16 5.21
C GLU A 171 -0.76 -26.38 4.23
N SER A 172 -1.33 -25.24 4.64
CA SER A 172 -2.15 -24.43 3.74
C SER A 172 -1.36 -23.89 2.55
N LEU A 173 -0.11 -23.44 2.75
CA LEU A 173 0.76 -23.03 1.67
C LEU A 173 1.11 -24.21 0.76
N HIS A 174 1.49 -25.36 1.33
CA HIS A 174 1.86 -26.53 0.55
C HIS A 174 0.71 -27.00 -0.34
N THR A 175 -0.48 -27.22 0.23
CA THR A 175 -1.68 -27.63 -0.51
C THR A 175 -2.03 -26.63 -1.61
N THR A 176 -1.92 -25.33 -1.34
CA THR A 176 -2.20 -24.29 -2.35
C THR A 176 -1.17 -24.33 -3.47
N THR A 177 0.12 -24.46 -3.16
CA THR A 177 1.18 -24.52 -4.19
C THR A 177 1.11 -25.79 -5.04
N GLU A 178 0.69 -26.92 -4.47
CA GLU A 178 0.45 -28.16 -5.22
C GLU A 178 -0.77 -28.03 -6.13
N PHE A 179 -1.85 -27.38 -5.66
CA PHE A 179 -2.99 -27.09 -6.51
C PHE A 179 -2.60 -26.22 -7.72
N LEU A 180 -1.83 -25.15 -7.49
CA LEU A 180 -1.35 -24.29 -8.57
C LEU A 180 -0.52 -25.07 -9.58
N LYS A 181 0.38 -25.94 -9.10
CA LYS A 181 1.19 -26.79 -9.96
C LYS A 181 0.33 -27.73 -10.79
N ALA A 182 -0.54 -28.50 -10.14
CA ALA A 182 -1.40 -29.47 -10.80
C ALA A 182 -2.30 -28.81 -11.86
N ALA A 183 -2.90 -27.66 -11.53
CA ALA A 183 -3.74 -26.91 -12.45
C ALA A 183 -2.95 -26.38 -13.67
N LEU A 184 -1.69 -25.97 -13.49
CA LEU A 184 -0.84 -25.51 -14.60
C LEU A 184 -0.26 -26.67 -15.43
N GLU A 185 0.01 -27.82 -14.82
CA GLU A 185 0.54 -29.02 -15.51
C GLU A 185 -0.54 -29.81 -16.25
N GLU A 186 -1.82 -29.68 -15.85
CA GLU A 186 -2.93 -30.37 -16.50
C GLU A 186 -3.10 -29.96 -17.97
N ASN A 187 -2.84 -28.68 -18.30
CA ASN A 187 -2.94 -28.18 -19.66
C ASN A 187 -2.09 -26.91 -19.83
N GLU A 188 -1.25 -26.87 -20.87
CA GLU A 188 -0.36 -25.75 -21.18
C GLU A 188 -1.07 -24.41 -21.46
N SER A 189 -2.38 -24.45 -21.76
CA SER A 189 -3.22 -23.26 -21.94
C SER A 189 -3.93 -22.78 -20.67
N ASN A 190 -3.79 -23.50 -19.55
CA ASN A 190 -4.43 -23.12 -18.30
C ASN A 190 -3.83 -21.83 -17.73
N VAL A 191 -4.71 -20.96 -17.26
CA VAL A 191 -4.37 -19.74 -16.53
C VAL A 191 -5.03 -19.80 -15.18
N VAL A 192 -4.23 -19.70 -14.11
CA VAL A 192 -4.72 -19.73 -12.74
C VAL A 192 -4.74 -18.33 -12.15
N LEU A 193 -5.94 -17.85 -11.80
CA LEU A 193 -6.12 -16.56 -11.13
C LEU A 193 -5.94 -16.73 -9.62
N VAL A 194 -4.91 -16.10 -9.06
CA VAL A 194 -4.69 -16.06 -7.60
C VAL A 194 -5.12 -14.71 -7.06
N HIS A 195 -6.22 -14.67 -6.33
CA HIS A 195 -6.70 -13.47 -5.65
C HIS A 195 -6.87 -13.74 -4.15
N CYS A 196 -6.86 -12.69 -3.34
CA CYS A 196 -7.38 -12.77 -1.97
C CYS A 196 -8.65 -11.92 -1.88
N PHE A 197 -9.46 -12.12 -0.84
CA PHE A 197 -10.77 -11.45 -0.67
C PHE A 197 -10.70 -9.90 -0.78
N GLN A 198 -9.55 -9.31 -0.46
CA GLN A 198 -9.27 -7.87 -0.58
C GLN A 198 -8.09 -7.54 -1.51
N GLY A 199 -7.62 -8.50 -2.31
CA GLY A 199 -6.62 -8.27 -3.36
C GLY A 199 -5.16 -8.00 -2.96
N VAL A 200 -4.79 -7.80 -1.70
CA VAL A 200 -3.40 -7.42 -1.34
C VAL A 200 -2.73 -8.30 -0.27
N SER A 201 -1.42 -8.47 -0.40
CA SER A 201 -0.48 -9.25 0.42
C SER A 201 -0.61 -10.78 0.36
N ARG A 202 -1.79 -11.37 0.57
CA ARG A 202 -1.92 -12.85 0.68
C ARG A 202 -1.76 -13.58 -0.65
N SER A 203 -2.33 -13.04 -1.73
CA SER A 203 -2.15 -13.58 -3.09
C SER A 203 -0.67 -13.54 -3.52
N ALA A 204 0.03 -12.44 -3.22
CA ALA A 204 1.46 -12.31 -3.49
C ALA A 204 2.30 -13.31 -2.69
N THR A 205 1.94 -13.59 -1.44
CA THR A 205 2.60 -14.63 -0.62
C THR A 205 2.43 -16.02 -1.23
N VAL A 206 1.21 -16.38 -1.66
CA VAL A 206 0.94 -17.67 -2.32
C VAL A 206 1.74 -17.82 -3.61
N VAL A 207 1.77 -16.79 -4.46
CA VAL A 207 2.56 -16.79 -5.70
C VAL A 207 4.06 -16.91 -5.38
N CYS A 208 4.57 -16.16 -4.39
CA CYS A 208 5.96 -16.30 -3.95
C CYS A 208 6.29 -17.71 -3.47
N ALA A 209 5.41 -18.32 -2.68
CA ALA A 209 5.62 -19.67 -2.18
C ALA A 209 5.74 -20.65 -3.35
N TYR A 210 4.83 -20.57 -4.33
CA TYR A 210 4.86 -21.40 -5.54
C TYR A 210 6.15 -21.24 -6.35
N LEU A 211 6.59 -20.00 -6.59
CA LEU A 211 7.81 -19.73 -7.36
C LEU A 211 9.07 -20.29 -6.68
N ILE A 212 9.11 -20.27 -5.34
CA ILE A 212 10.24 -20.84 -4.59
C ILE A 212 10.16 -22.37 -4.60
N SER A 213 9.00 -22.95 -4.29
CA SER A 213 8.87 -24.40 -4.09
C SER A 213 8.83 -25.21 -5.38
N ASN A 214 8.25 -24.67 -6.45
CA ASN A 214 8.01 -25.41 -7.69
C ASN A 214 8.82 -24.92 -8.88
N VAL A 215 9.19 -23.64 -8.91
CA VAL A 215 9.99 -23.05 -9.99
C VAL A 215 11.48 -22.95 -9.61
N GLY A 216 11.80 -23.08 -8.32
CA GLY A 216 13.19 -23.04 -7.82
C GLY A 216 13.80 -21.64 -7.80
N MET A 217 12.98 -20.58 -7.82
CA MET A 217 13.47 -19.20 -7.81
C MET A 217 14.10 -18.84 -6.47
N THR A 218 15.22 -18.12 -6.52
CA THR A 218 15.86 -17.54 -5.34
C THR A 218 15.06 -16.35 -4.80
N ALA A 219 15.36 -15.95 -3.57
CA ALA A 219 14.68 -14.83 -2.93
C ALA A 219 14.84 -13.48 -3.66
N MET A 220 15.92 -13.30 -4.43
CA MET A 220 16.13 -12.08 -5.24
C MET A 220 15.34 -12.15 -6.55
N GLU A 221 15.30 -13.31 -7.21
CA GLU A 221 14.60 -13.49 -8.48
C GLU A 221 13.09 -13.34 -8.31
N LYS A 222 12.50 -13.83 -7.21
CA LYS A 222 11.07 -13.61 -6.93
C LYS A 222 10.73 -12.14 -6.74
N GLN A 223 11.61 -11.37 -6.09
CA GLN A 223 11.38 -9.94 -5.82
C GLN A 223 11.42 -9.16 -7.14
N LEU A 224 12.36 -9.52 -8.03
CA LEU A 224 12.44 -8.98 -9.38
C LEU A 224 11.24 -9.37 -10.24
N TYR A 225 10.77 -10.62 -10.15
CA TYR A 225 9.59 -11.11 -10.88
C TYR A 225 8.31 -10.39 -10.46
N LEU A 226 8.04 -10.26 -9.15
CA LEU A 226 6.88 -9.52 -8.66
C LEU A 226 6.94 -8.04 -9.03
N TYR A 227 8.14 -7.45 -9.00
CA TYR A 227 8.34 -6.08 -9.44
C TYR A 227 8.05 -5.94 -10.94
N ALA A 228 8.55 -6.86 -11.77
CA ALA A 228 8.28 -6.88 -13.21
C ALA A 228 6.80 -7.10 -13.53
N MET A 229 6.08 -7.95 -12.79
CA MET A 229 4.64 -8.14 -12.95
C MET A 229 3.87 -6.85 -12.63
N ARG A 230 4.16 -6.18 -11.51
CA ARG A 230 3.54 -4.89 -11.16
C ARG A 230 3.81 -3.82 -12.22
N LEU A 231 5.03 -3.77 -12.77
CA LEU A 231 5.36 -2.85 -13.85
C LEU A 231 4.63 -3.18 -15.15
N ARG A 232 4.42 -4.47 -15.46
CA ARG A 232 3.68 -4.92 -16.63
C ARG A 232 2.20 -4.56 -16.51
N ASP A 233 1.59 -4.75 -15.35
CA ASP A 233 0.20 -4.38 -15.11
C ASP A 233 0.02 -2.86 -15.18
N ASN A 234 0.97 -2.08 -14.65
CA ASN A 234 0.97 -0.63 -14.80
C ASN A 234 1.20 -0.17 -16.25
N ALA A 235 2.04 -0.88 -17.03
CA ALA A 235 2.24 -0.60 -18.45
C ALA A 235 1.03 -0.98 -19.30
N LEU A 236 0.33 -2.07 -18.94
CA LEU A 236 -0.92 -2.48 -19.58
C LEU A 236 -2.05 -1.50 -19.24
N LEU A 237 -2.18 -1.09 -17.97
CA LEU A 237 -3.11 -0.04 -17.54
C LEU A 237 -2.82 1.29 -18.23
N SER A 238 -1.55 1.67 -18.37
CA SER A 238 -1.09 2.82 -19.17
C SER A 238 -1.52 2.69 -20.63
N SER A 239 -1.33 1.53 -21.25
CA SER A 239 -1.72 1.32 -22.65
C SER A 239 -3.24 1.27 -22.87
N THR A 240 -4.02 0.88 -21.86
CA THR A 240 -5.49 0.88 -21.93
C THR A 240 -6.09 2.26 -21.67
N VAL A 241 -5.49 3.09 -20.79
CA VAL A 241 -5.93 4.49 -20.67
C VAL A 241 -5.58 5.33 -21.90
N ASP A 242 -4.48 5.00 -22.59
CA ASP A 242 -4.15 5.61 -23.88
C ASP A 242 -5.10 5.17 -25.01
N ALA A 243 -5.64 3.95 -24.93
CA ALA A 243 -6.64 3.44 -25.88
C ALA A 243 -8.03 4.04 -25.64
N GLU A 244 -8.45 4.23 -24.39
CA GLU A 244 -9.74 4.87 -24.07
C GLU A 244 -9.73 6.38 -24.36
N ALA A 245 -8.56 7.04 -24.34
CA ALA A 245 -8.40 8.44 -24.72
C ALA A 245 -8.45 8.71 -26.25
N MET A 246 -8.53 7.66 -27.09
CA MET A 246 -8.63 7.80 -28.55
C MET A 246 -10.01 7.45 -29.13
N GLU A 247 -10.99 7.06 -28.30
CA GLU A 247 -12.34 6.64 -28.75
C GLU A 247 -13.45 7.67 -28.41
N GLU A 248 -13.16 8.97 -28.46
CA GLU A 248 -14.21 10.02 -28.52
C GLU A 248 -14.31 10.67 -29.91
N ASN A 249 -13.58 10.18 -30.92
CA ASN A 249 -13.52 10.87 -32.22
C ASN A 249 -13.57 9.96 -33.44
N THR A 250 -14.48 8.97 -33.50
CA THR A 250 -15.03 8.51 -34.79
C THR A 250 -16.40 7.86 -34.60
N LYS A 251 -17.46 8.57 -34.98
CA LYS A 251 -18.82 8.01 -35.13
C LYS A 251 -18.98 7.40 -36.53
N VAL A 252 -19.51 6.17 -36.54
CA VAL A 252 -20.34 5.52 -37.59
C VAL A 252 -19.60 5.02 -38.83
N VAL A 253 -19.61 3.69 -39.07
CA VAL A 253 -20.30 3.00 -40.18
C VAL A 253 -20.01 1.48 -40.11
N ASP A 254 -21.10 0.71 -40.15
CA ASP A 254 -21.27 -0.70 -40.53
C ASP A 254 -20.89 -1.82 -39.56
N GLY A 255 -21.78 -2.80 -39.52
CA GLY A 255 -21.92 -3.79 -38.46
C GLY A 255 -21.27 -5.12 -38.76
N THR A 256 -20.83 -5.80 -37.70
CA THR A 256 -20.98 -7.26 -37.51
C THR A 256 -20.40 -7.70 -36.16
N GLN A 257 -21.23 -8.36 -35.34
CA GLN A 257 -20.90 -9.45 -34.39
C GLN A 257 -19.92 -9.17 -33.21
N ARG A 258 -20.11 -9.64 -31.96
CA ARG A 258 -20.72 -10.86 -31.40
C ARG A 258 -21.23 -10.59 -29.96
N THR A 259 -22.26 -11.31 -29.53
CA THR A 259 -22.79 -11.30 -28.16
C THR A 259 -21.90 -12.10 -27.21
N PRO A 260 -21.51 -11.57 -26.02
CA PRO A 260 -20.93 -12.38 -24.96
C PRO A 260 -22.00 -13.28 -24.33
N VAL A 261 -21.72 -14.58 -24.26
CA VAL A 261 -22.53 -15.56 -23.52
C VAL A 261 -22.25 -15.38 -22.02
N SER A 262 -23.26 -14.95 -21.27
CA SER A 262 -23.24 -14.95 -19.81
C SER A 262 -23.74 -16.31 -19.33
N LEU A 263 -22.84 -17.13 -18.76
CA LEU A 263 -23.23 -18.31 -17.98
C LEU A 263 -23.32 -17.89 -16.52
N GLY A 264 -24.54 -17.59 -16.08
CA GLY A 264 -24.86 -17.44 -14.67
C GLY A 264 -24.76 -18.79 -13.98
N ILE A 265 -24.19 -18.80 -12.77
CA ILE A 265 -24.26 -19.96 -11.87
C ILE A 265 -24.90 -19.48 -10.57
N SER A 266 -26.00 -20.14 -10.27
CA SER A 266 -26.93 -19.96 -9.17
C SER A 266 -26.29 -20.14 -7.80
N SER A 267 -26.72 -19.31 -6.85
CA SER A 267 -26.50 -19.51 -5.42
C SER A 267 -27.41 -20.62 -4.90
N GLU A 268 -26.91 -21.84 -4.78
CA GLU A 268 -27.45 -22.82 -3.85
C GLU A 268 -26.28 -23.62 -3.25
N TYR A 269 -26.04 -23.43 -1.96
CA TYR A 269 -25.43 -24.43 -1.10
C TYR A 269 -26.21 -24.46 0.22
N PRO A 270 -26.50 -25.65 0.76
CA PRO A 270 -27.09 -25.83 2.09
C PRO A 270 -26.14 -25.45 3.23
#